data_AF-A0A2V5WDK8-F1
#
_entry.id   AF-A0A2V5WDK8-F1
#
_cell.length_a   1.000
_cell.length_b   1.000
_cell.length_c   1.000
_cell.angle_alpha   90.00
_cell.angle_beta   90.00
_cell.angle_gamma   90.00
#
_symmetry.space_group_name_H-M   'P 1'
#
loop_
_entity.id
_entity.type
_entity.pdbx_description
1 polymer ?
#
loop_
_entity_poly.entity_id
_entity_poly.type
_entity_poly.pdbx_seq_one_letter_code
_entity_poly.pdbx_strand_id
1 'polypeptide(L)' 'MKNLAAPLGLAGVRSHSKTDRSCNQFFDWPLVRSIVESHGGELVAENVDEGARFSFRFPVAAKNERGEVA' A
#
# COMPACT_ATOMS: atom_id res chain seq x y z
N MET A 1 -23.41 -13.93 56.61
CA MET A 1 -22.60 -14.72 55.66
C MET A 1 -22.65 -14.01 54.31
N LYS A 2 -21.50 -13.65 53.73
CA LYS A 2 -21.39 -12.79 52.54
C LYS A 2 -21.30 -13.70 51.32
N ASN A 3 -22.34 -13.76 50.48
CA ASN A 3 -22.28 -14.51 49.23
C ASN A 3 -22.19 -13.50 48.09
N LEU A 4 -20.96 -13.21 47.66
CA LEU A 4 -20.67 -12.43 46.46
C LEU A 4 -20.44 -13.43 45.31
N ALA A 5 -21.45 -13.64 44.48
CA ALA A 5 -21.29 -14.34 43.21
C ALA A 5 -21.09 -13.29 42.11
N ALA A 6 -19.86 -13.17 41.62
CA ALA A 6 -19.55 -12.37 40.43
C ALA A 6 -19.92 -13.18 39.17
N PRO A 7 -20.63 -12.59 38.19
CA PRO A 7 -20.84 -13.26 36.90
C PRO A 7 -19.55 -13.23 36.09
N LEU A 8 -19.03 -14.42 35.74
CA LEU A 8 -17.99 -14.61 34.74
C LEU A 8 -18.55 -14.26 33.36
N GLY A 9 -18.62 -12.97 33.06
CA GLY A 9 -18.89 -12.47 31.71
C GLY A 9 -17.64 -12.55 30.85
N LEU A 10 -17.35 -13.73 30.28
CA LEU A 10 -16.38 -13.87 29.18
C LEU A 10 -17.11 -13.77 27.83
N ALA A 11 -17.75 -12.62 27.58
CA ALA A 11 -18.16 -12.21 26.25
C ALA A 11 -17.15 -11.18 25.76
N GLY A 12 -16.17 -11.64 24.99
CA GLY A 12 -15.10 -10.78 24.50
C GLY A 12 -14.31 -11.43 23.39
N VAL A 13 -14.97 -12.01 22.37
CA VAL A 13 -14.31 -12.20 21.07
C VAL A 13 -14.15 -10.80 20.48
N ARG A 14 -13.04 -10.15 20.84
CA ARG A 14 -12.59 -8.93 20.18
C ARG A 14 -11.98 -9.34 18.86
N SER A 15 -12.87 -9.59 17.90
CA SER A 15 -12.54 -9.45 16.49
C SER A 15 -12.12 -7.99 16.24
N HIS A 16 -11.44 -7.76 15.12
CA HIS A 16 -10.82 -6.51 14.68
C HIS A 16 -9.40 -6.29 15.21
N SER A 17 -8.43 -6.91 14.54
CA SER A 17 -7.40 -6.08 13.93
C SER A 17 -7.53 -6.23 12.42
N LYS A 18 -8.28 -5.33 11.79
CA LYS A 18 -7.93 -4.91 10.43
C LYS A 18 -6.46 -4.53 10.54
N THR A 19 -5.59 -5.27 9.86
CA THR A 19 -4.22 -4.86 9.67
C THR A 19 -4.27 -3.51 8.95
N ASP A 20 -4.19 -2.43 9.71
CA ASP A 20 -3.76 -1.13 9.22
C ASP A 20 -2.28 -1.30 8.86
N ARG A 21 -2.02 -2.07 7.79
CA ARG A 21 -0.76 -2.01 7.09
C ARG A 21 -0.80 -0.70 6.33
N SER A 22 -0.48 0.37 7.06
CA SER A 22 -0.03 1.62 6.48
C SER A 22 0.91 1.28 5.33
N CYS A 23 0.53 1.68 4.12
CA CYS A 23 1.30 1.48 2.88
C CYS A 23 2.72 2.09 2.94
N ASN A 24 3.11 2.67 4.07
CA ASN A 24 4.43 3.22 4.36
C ASN A 24 5.42 2.18 4.90
N GLN A 25 5.07 0.88 5.04
CA GLN A 25 6.00 -0.14 5.55
C GLN A 25 6.96 -0.72 4.51
N PHE A 26 6.79 -0.41 3.22
CA PHE A 26 7.78 -0.77 2.22
C PHE A 26 8.93 0.24 2.29
N PHE A 27 10.06 -0.17 2.88
CA PHE A 27 11.28 0.64 2.99
C PHE A 27 11.70 1.25 1.64
N ASP A 28 11.37 0.59 0.53
CA ASP A 28 11.70 1.01 -0.84
C ASP A 28 10.59 1.79 -1.57
N TRP A 29 9.41 1.96 -0.98
CA TRP A 29 8.32 2.70 -1.62
C TRP A 29 8.65 4.18 -1.90
N PRO A 30 9.32 4.91 -0.99
CA PRO A 30 9.78 6.27 -1.27
C PRO A 30 10.78 6.34 -2.43
N LEU A 31 11.64 5.32 -2.60
CA LEU A 31 12.60 5.26 -3.71
C LEU A 31 11.88 5.09 -5.05
N VAL A 32 10.96 4.12 -5.13
CA VAL A 32 10.17 3.87 -6.33
C VAL A 32 9.36 5.11 -6.71
N ARG A 33 8.75 5.79 -5.73
CA ARG A 33 8.06 7.06 -5.96
C ARG A 33 8.99 8.12 -6.56
N SER A 34 10.18 8.31 -5.98
CA SER A 34 11.17 9.29 -6.46
C SER A 34 11.61 9.02 -7.91
N ILE A 35 11.81 7.75 -8.29
CA ILE A 35 12.14 7.38 -9.66
C ILE A 35 10.99 7.71 -10.61
N VAL A 36 9.75 7.38 -10.23
CA VAL A 36 8.57 7.62 -11.07
C VAL A 36 8.33 9.11 -11.26
N GLU A 37 8.37 9.89 -10.18
CA GLU A 37 8.17 11.34 -10.19
C GLU A 37 9.26 12.06 -11.01
N SER A 38 10.52 11.63 -10.91
CA SER A 38 11.62 12.23 -11.70
C SER A 38 11.48 12.05 -13.21
N HIS A 39 10.69 11.06 -13.65
CA HIS A 39 10.35 10.85 -15.07
C HIS A 39 8.98 11.46 -15.44
N GLY A 40 8.40 12.28 -14.56
CA GLY A 40 7.07 12.87 -14.75
C GLY A 40 5.93 11.84 -14.74
N GLY A 41 6.20 10.65 -14.20
CA GLY A 41 5.23 9.58 -14.10
C GLY A 41 4.37 9.68 -12.84
N GLU A 42 3.30 8.88 -12.83
CA GLU A 42 2.37 8.71 -11.72
C GLU A 42 2.39 7.27 -11.23
N LEU A 43 2.19 7.08 -9.93
CA LEU A 43 2.22 5.78 -9.28
C LEU A 43 1.01 5.62 -8.35
N VAL A 44 0.32 4.48 -8.49
CA VAL A 44 -0.81 4.08 -7.65
C VAL A 44 -0.55 2.69 -7.08
N ALA A 45 -0.80 2.52 -5.78
CA ALA A 45 -0.80 1.22 -5.11
C ALA A 45 -2.18 0.96 -4.51
N GLU A 46 -2.71 -0.22 -4.74
CA GLU A 46 -3.99 -0.67 -4.20
C GLU A 46 -3.86 -2.09 -3.62
N ASN A 47 -4.60 -2.35 -2.55
CA ASN A 47 -4.75 -3.72 -2.05
C ASN A 47 -5.82 -4.41 -2.89
N VAL A 48 -5.55 -5.64 -3.31
CA VAL A 48 -6.46 -6.51 -4.07
C VAL A 48 -6.73 -7.78 -3.27
N ASP A 49 -7.74 -8.56 -3.67
CA ASP A 49 -8.18 -9.76 -2.93
C ASP A 49 -7.02 -10.73 -2.64
N GLU A 50 -6.05 -10.83 -3.57
CA GLU A 50 -4.84 -11.64 -3.43
C GLU A 50 -3.55 -10.79 -3.43
N GLY A 51 -3.50 -9.75 -2.60
CA GLY A 51 -2.25 -9.03 -2.30
C GLY A 51 -2.29 -7.55 -2.66
N ALA A 52 -1.27 -7.09 -3.40
CA ALA A 52 -1.12 -5.68 -3.76
C ALA A 52 -0.85 -5.52 -5.26
N ARG A 53 -1.47 -4.51 -5.86
CA ARG A 53 -1.24 -4.11 -7.24
C ARG A 53 -0.59 -2.73 -7.28
N PHE A 54 0.47 -2.63 -8.07
CA PHE A 54 1.18 -1.38 -8.34
C PHE A 54 1.01 -1.02 -9.81
N SER A 55 0.54 0.20 -10.08
CA SER A 55 0.32 0.71 -11.43
C SER A 55 1.17 1.96 -11.64
N PHE A 56 1.89 2.00 -12.76
CA PHE A 56 2.77 3.09 -13.15
C PHE A 56 2.28 3.68 -14.48
N ARG A 57 2.24 5.01 -14.58
CA ARG A 57 1.90 5.72 -15.81
C ARG A 57 3.01 6.69 -16.13
N PHE A 58 3.53 6.66 -17.35
CA PHE A 58 4.56 7.58 -17.81
C PHE A 58 4.04 8.41 -18.99
N PRO A 59 4.42 9.69 -19.08
CA PRO A 59 4.15 10.47 -20.28
C PRO A 59 4.92 9.88 -21.45
N VAL A 60 4.22 9.64 -22.55
CA VAL A 60 4.88 9.29 -23.81
C VAL A 60 5.43 10.59 -24.39
N ALA A 61 6.75 10.80 -24.28
CA ALA A 61 7.40 11.83 -25.07
C ALA A 61 7.11 11.54 -26.55
N ALA A 62 6.68 12.55 -27.31
CA ALA A 62 6.56 12.43 -28.75
C ALA A 62 7.87 11.81 -29.26
N LYS A 63 7.75 10.70 -29.99
CA LYS A 63 8.87 9.91 -30.48
C LYS A 63 9.70 10.82 -31.40
N ASN A 64 10.68 11.54 -30.84
CA ASN A 64 11.69 12.18 -31.65
C ASN A 64 12.42 11.03 -32.34
N GLU A 65 12.28 10.95 -33.65
CA GLU A 65 13.05 10.06 -34.50
C GLU A 65 14.52 10.36 -34.24
N ARG A 66 15.11 9.66 -33.28
CA ARG A 66 16.52 9.77 -32.96
C ARG A 66 17.24 9.15 -34.14
N GLY A 67 17.64 9.99 -35.09
CA GLY A 67 18.45 9.63 -36.23
C GLY A 67 19.60 8.73 -35.79
N GLU A 68 19.69 7.59 -36.45
CA GLU A 68 20.85 6.70 -36.44
C GLU A 68 22.09 7.54 -36.73
N VAL A 69 23.03 7.58 -35.79
CA VAL A 69 24.36 8.15 -36.05
C VAL A 69 25.16 7.02 -36.70
N ALA A 70 25.26 7.10 -38.02
CA ALA A 70 26.14 6.26 -38.84
C ALA A 70 27.62 6.50 -38.53
#